data_AF-A0A524CCR5-F1
#
_entry.id   AF-A0A524CCR5-F1
#
_cell.length_a   1.000
_cell.length_b   1.000
_cell.length_c   1.000
_cell.angle_alpha   90.00
_cell.angle_beta   90.00
_cell.angle_gamma   90.00
#
_symmetry.space_group_name_H-M   'P 1'
#
loop_
_entity.id
_entity.type
_entity.pdbx_description
1 polymer ?
#
loop_
_entity_poly.entity_id
_entity_poly.type
_entity_poly.pdbx_seq_one_letter_code
_entity_poly.pdbx_strand_id
1 'polypeptide(L)'
;MALLPYCEYCGKETGILPFVCNYCGGTFCAKHRLPENHECSLDLEYRNKVFKERKRKTELRRKVRYIGVRGRRSIVGTYLLYIIVIIPSILAFFYPYYLCISYFTIYQLFTPYPFIWTIFTSLFVVYFSNIAEFIYFVILLFFSYYFIRTIENKYGPKRLLYIFFGCSVLGGVIYLIIYFFYGYFSLISFFPIGLASSGLLGLCLFSLLDSHYKSWHFSKYSLKASYVIWFLVLFNICSKIASTALSYGAINPFIEPYFMGYLVGFNIPWYIYDYFGLLGAVVLYQGYFKRNY
;
A
#
# COMPACT_ATOMS: atom_id res chain seq x y z
N MET A 1 -20.12 -68.39 -28.91
CA MET A 1 -19.40 -68.78 -27.68
C MET A 1 -18.29 -67.76 -27.45
N ALA A 2 -18.43 -66.87 -26.46
CA ALA A 2 -17.36 -65.94 -26.11
C ALA A 2 -16.35 -66.68 -25.24
N LEU A 3 -15.10 -66.76 -25.69
CA LEU A 3 -14.00 -67.30 -24.88
C LEU A 3 -13.74 -66.32 -23.73
N LEU A 4 -13.97 -66.76 -22.49
CA LEU A 4 -13.63 -65.96 -21.32
C LEU A 4 -12.10 -65.96 -21.14
N PRO A 5 -11.48 -64.79 -20.94
CA PRO A 5 -10.04 -64.71 -20.70
C PRO A 5 -9.67 -65.37 -19.37
N TYR A 6 -8.54 -66.08 -19.35
CA TYR A 6 -8.00 -66.75 -18.17
C TYR A 6 -6.95 -65.86 -17.49
N CYS A 7 -6.86 -65.97 -16.16
CA CYS A 7 -5.87 -65.25 -15.38
C CYS A 7 -4.46 -65.80 -15.64
N GLU A 8 -3.53 -64.94 -16.05
CA GLU A 8 -2.15 -65.33 -16.37
C GLU A 8 -1.35 -65.84 -15.16
N TYR A 9 -1.77 -65.51 -13.93
CA TYR A 9 -1.10 -65.96 -12.70
C TYR A 9 -1.65 -67.29 -12.14
N CYS A 10 -2.96 -67.50 -12.20
CA CYS A 10 -3.60 -68.66 -11.54
C CYS A 10 -4.43 -69.56 -12.44
N GLY A 11 -4.51 -69.25 -13.74
CA GLY A 11 -5.24 -70.03 -14.74
C GLY A 11 -6.76 -70.03 -14.58
N LYS A 12 -7.34 -69.30 -13.61
CA LYS A 12 -8.79 -69.23 -13.40
C LYS A 12 -9.44 -68.27 -14.38
N GLU A 13 -10.63 -68.61 -14.84
CA GLU A 13 -11.46 -67.72 -15.65
C GLU A 13 -11.66 -66.38 -14.92
N THR A 14 -11.40 -65.28 -15.63
CA THR A 14 -11.46 -63.91 -15.06
C THR A 14 -12.89 -63.39 -14.93
N GLY A 15 -13.88 -64.17 -15.38
CA GLY A 15 -15.29 -63.77 -15.48
C GLY A 15 -15.52 -62.84 -16.67
N ILE A 16 -16.71 -62.24 -16.73
CA ILE A 16 -17.17 -61.40 -17.86
C ILE A 16 -16.32 -60.12 -18.02
N LEU A 17 -15.54 -59.72 -16.99
CA LEU A 17 -14.72 -58.51 -17.00
C LEU A 17 -13.28 -58.79 -16.50
N PRO A 18 -12.31 -59.03 -17.40
CA PRO A 18 -10.89 -59.20 -17.03
C PRO A 18 -10.29 -57.90 -16.47
N PHE A 19 -9.47 -58.02 -15.41
CA PHE A 19 -8.66 -56.90 -14.95
C PHE A 19 -7.33 -56.90 -15.68
N VAL A 20 -7.10 -55.89 -16.52
CA VAL A 20 -5.81 -55.66 -17.17
C VAL A 20 -4.93 -54.83 -16.24
N CYS A 21 -3.75 -55.32 -15.91
CA CYS A 21 -2.79 -54.56 -15.11
C CYS A 21 -2.14 -53.47 -15.98
N ASN A 22 -2.30 -52.19 -15.60
CA ASN A 22 -1.71 -51.05 -16.32
C ASN A 22 -0.17 -51.00 -16.32
N TYR A 23 0.47 -51.96 -15.65
CA TYR A 23 1.93 -51.99 -15.46
C TYR A 23 2.59 -53.11 -16.28
N CYS A 24 2.16 -54.37 -16.11
CA CYS A 24 2.69 -55.50 -16.88
C CYS A 24 1.85 -55.84 -18.12
N GLY A 25 0.66 -55.27 -18.28
CA GLY A 25 -0.24 -55.53 -19.42
C GLY A 25 -1.01 -56.86 -19.36
N GLY A 26 -0.74 -57.70 -18.37
CA GLY A 26 -1.38 -59.01 -18.22
C GLY A 26 -2.83 -58.96 -17.74
N THR A 27 -3.56 -60.03 -18.03
CA THR A 27 -4.96 -60.25 -17.66
C THR A 27 -5.09 -61.08 -16.37
N PHE A 28 -5.79 -60.54 -15.37
CA PHE A 28 -5.89 -61.15 -14.04
C PHE A 28 -7.33 -61.23 -13.52
N CYS A 29 -7.57 -62.18 -12.61
CA CYS A 29 -8.84 -62.34 -11.91
C CYS A 29 -8.95 -61.37 -10.70
N ALA A 30 -10.14 -61.26 -10.11
CA ALA A 30 -10.39 -60.35 -8.99
C ALA A 30 -9.43 -60.51 -7.78
N LYS A 31 -8.93 -61.74 -7.54
CA LYS A 31 -7.95 -62.02 -6.47
C LYS A 31 -6.54 -61.52 -6.79
N HIS A 32 -6.17 -61.52 -8.07
CA HIS A 32 -4.83 -61.19 -8.55
C HIS A 32 -4.76 -59.82 -9.22
N ARG A 33 -5.81 -58.98 -9.09
CA ARG A 33 -5.86 -57.63 -9.69
C ARG A 33 -4.79 -56.67 -9.17
N LEU A 34 -4.28 -56.86 -7.95
CA LEU A 34 -3.25 -56.01 -7.37
C LEU A 34 -1.86 -56.51 -7.78
N PRO A 35 -0.89 -55.61 -8.07
CA PRO A 35 0.49 -55.99 -8.43
C PRO A 35 1.19 -56.93 -7.43
N GLU A 36 0.84 -56.82 -6.15
CA GLU A 36 1.39 -57.65 -5.06
C GLU A 36 0.90 -59.11 -5.12
N ASN A 37 -0.22 -59.35 -5.80
CA ASN A 37 -0.88 -60.64 -5.86
C ASN A 37 -0.60 -61.41 -7.16
N HIS A 38 0.25 -60.91 -8.06
CA HIS A 38 0.58 -61.60 -9.31
C HIS A 38 2.04 -61.48 -9.73
N GLU A 39 2.95 -61.23 -8.77
CA GLU A 39 4.39 -61.07 -9.05
C GLU A 39 4.65 -60.12 -10.23
N CYS A 40 3.97 -58.96 -10.21
CA CYS A 40 4.10 -57.97 -11.27
C CYS A 40 5.57 -57.57 -11.43
N SER A 41 6.07 -57.53 -12.67
CA SER A 41 7.44 -57.10 -13.03
C SER A 41 7.76 -55.63 -12.72
N LEU A 42 6.90 -54.97 -11.96
CA LEU A 42 7.16 -53.65 -11.40
C LEU A 42 8.30 -53.76 -10.40
N ASP A 43 9.47 -53.29 -10.82
CA ASP A 43 10.56 -52.97 -9.92
C ASP A 43 10.02 -52.08 -8.78
N LEU A 44 10.11 -52.59 -7.55
CA LEU A 44 9.69 -51.87 -6.34
C LEU A 44 10.40 -50.51 -6.24
N GLU A 45 11.59 -50.40 -6.84
CA GLU A 45 12.33 -49.15 -6.96
C GLU A 45 11.61 -48.12 -7.85
N TYR A 46 11.09 -48.55 -9.00
CA TYR A 46 10.28 -47.70 -9.88
C TYR A 46 9.00 -47.23 -9.19
N ARG A 47 8.32 -48.13 -8.46
CA ARG A 47 7.13 -47.79 -7.65
C ARG A 47 7.45 -46.68 -6.65
N ASN A 48 8.53 -46.84 -5.88
CA ASN A 48 8.96 -45.86 -4.88
C ASN A 48 9.31 -44.50 -5.49
N LYS A 49 9.92 -44.49 -6.69
CA LYS A 49 10.26 -43.26 -7.41
C LYS A 49 9.02 -42.47 -7.82
N VAL A 50 8.03 -43.13 -8.42
CA VAL A 50 6.76 -42.49 -8.84
C VAL A 50 5.97 -41.96 -7.63
N PHE A 51 5.93 -42.72 -6.52
CA PHE A 51 5.28 -42.24 -5.29
C PHE A 51 5.95 -40.99 -4.72
N LYS A 52 7.29 -40.96 -4.67
CA LYS A 52 8.06 -39.78 -4.21
C LYS A 52 7.80 -38.57 -5.10
N GLU A 53 7.78 -38.74 -6.43
CA GLU A 53 7.45 -37.64 -7.36
C GLU A 53 6.03 -37.11 -7.18
N ARG A 54 5.03 -38.00 -7.04
CA ARG A 54 3.64 -37.59 -6.79
C ARG A 54 3.52 -36.83 -5.47
N LYS A 55 4.18 -37.29 -4.41
CA LYS A 55 4.21 -36.61 -3.11
C LYS A 55 4.84 -35.23 -3.24
N ARG A 56 6.00 -35.11 -3.91
CA ARG A 56 6.68 -33.83 -4.19
C ARG A 56 5.81 -32.88 -5.02
N LYS A 57 5.15 -33.35 -6.08
CA LYS A 57 4.21 -32.53 -6.87
C LYS A 57 3.03 -32.05 -6.03
N THR A 58 2.51 -32.89 -5.14
CA THR A 58 1.38 -32.54 -4.26
C THR A 58 1.78 -31.52 -3.20
N GLU A 59 2.94 -31.69 -2.59
CA GLU A 59 3.54 -30.73 -1.65
C GLU A 59 3.84 -29.40 -2.34
N LEU A 60 4.38 -29.43 -3.56
CA LEU A 60 4.61 -28.23 -4.36
C LEU A 60 3.28 -27.53 -4.68
N ARG A 61 2.25 -28.26 -5.11
CA ARG A 61 0.90 -27.70 -5.33
C ARG A 61 0.31 -27.10 -4.06
N ARG A 62 0.46 -27.76 -2.91
CA ARG A 62 0.04 -27.22 -1.60
C ARG A 62 0.81 -25.97 -1.24
N LYS A 63 2.13 -25.93 -1.46
CA LYS A 63 2.97 -24.76 -1.19
C LYS A 63 2.62 -23.58 -2.10
N VAL A 64 2.43 -23.82 -3.40
CA VAL A 64 1.97 -22.81 -4.37
C VAL A 64 0.57 -22.30 -4.01
N ARG A 65 -0.36 -23.19 -3.62
CA ARG A 65 -1.70 -22.79 -3.18
C ARG A 65 -1.64 -21.98 -1.88
N TYR A 66 -0.83 -22.37 -0.91
CA TYR A 66 -0.63 -21.63 0.33
C TYR A 66 -0.03 -20.23 0.09
N ILE A 67 0.95 -20.13 -0.82
CA ILE A 67 1.51 -18.84 -1.28
C ILE A 67 0.44 -17.99 -1.98
N GLY A 68 -0.37 -18.59 -2.86
CA GLY A 68 -1.45 -17.90 -3.58
C GLY A 68 -2.58 -17.42 -2.66
N VAL A 69 -2.95 -18.20 -1.64
CA VAL A 69 -3.95 -17.82 -0.63
C VAL A 69 -3.41 -16.72 0.29
N ARG A 70 -2.12 -16.76 0.65
CA ARG A 70 -1.46 -15.68 1.40
C ARG A 70 -1.39 -14.37 0.60
N GLY A 71 -1.37 -14.45 -0.73
CA GLY A 71 -1.44 -13.30 -1.64
C GLY A 71 -2.84 -12.69 -1.80
N ARG A 72 -3.90 -13.39 -1.37
CA ARG A 72 -5.28 -12.87 -1.30
C ARG A 72 -5.58 -12.31 0.10
N ARG A 73 -4.65 -11.53 0.66
CA ARG A 73 -5.01 -10.62 1.77
C ARG A 73 -5.95 -9.56 1.20
N SER A 74 -6.99 -9.25 1.96
CA SER A 74 -8.03 -8.30 1.56
C SER A 74 -7.40 -6.96 1.21
N ILE A 75 -7.63 -6.45 0.00
CA ILE A 75 -7.22 -5.11 -0.48
C ILE A 75 -8.19 -4.04 0.09
N VAL A 76 -8.92 -4.39 1.14
CA VAL A 76 -10.05 -3.60 1.63
C VAL A 76 -9.57 -2.31 2.28
N GLY A 77 -8.45 -2.35 3.02
CA GLY A 77 -7.87 -1.18 3.67
C GLY A 77 -7.27 -0.18 2.69
N THR A 78 -6.55 -0.64 1.66
CA THR A 78 -6.06 0.23 0.57
C THR A 78 -7.20 0.95 -0.15
N TYR A 79 -8.25 0.23 -0.56
CA TYR A 79 -9.41 0.84 -1.21
C TYR A 79 -10.13 1.82 -0.27
N LEU A 80 -10.36 1.43 0.99
CA LEU A 80 -10.97 2.33 1.98
C LEU A 80 -10.13 3.60 2.16
N LEU A 81 -8.81 3.49 2.32
CA LEU A 81 -7.93 4.65 2.49
C LEU A 81 -8.01 5.61 1.30
N TYR A 82 -8.07 5.09 0.08
CA TYR A 82 -8.16 5.96 -1.10
C TYR A 82 -9.52 6.61 -1.25
N ILE A 83 -10.60 5.89 -0.95
CA ILE A 83 -11.95 6.45 -0.96
C ILE A 83 -12.05 7.59 0.07
N ILE A 84 -11.57 7.37 1.30
CA ILE A 84 -11.64 8.40 2.35
C ILE A 84 -10.73 9.59 2.06
N VAL A 85 -9.70 9.48 1.22
CA VAL A 85 -8.83 10.62 0.88
C VAL A 85 -9.30 11.35 -0.38
N ILE A 86 -9.62 10.62 -1.45
CA ILE A 86 -9.96 11.19 -2.76
C ILE A 86 -11.26 11.98 -2.70
N ILE A 87 -12.31 11.41 -2.11
CA ILE A 87 -13.63 12.06 -2.05
C ILE A 87 -13.56 13.43 -1.37
N PRO A 88 -13.07 13.57 -0.13
CA PRO A 88 -12.99 14.87 0.51
C PRO A 88 -11.95 15.79 -0.13
N SER A 89 -10.90 15.28 -0.78
CA SER A 89 -9.96 16.12 -1.54
C SER A 89 -10.63 16.78 -2.76
N ILE A 90 -11.51 16.06 -3.45
CA ILE A 90 -12.32 16.62 -4.55
C ILE A 90 -13.31 17.66 -3.99
N LEU A 91 -13.97 17.37 -2.87
CA LEU A 91 -14.91 18.32 -2.24
C LEU A 91 -14.19 19.58 -1.74
N ALA A 92 -12.95 19.45 -1.25
CA ALA A 92 -12.16 20.56 -0.76
C ALA A 92 -11.74 21.54 -1.85
N PHE A 93 -11.72 21.11 -3.12
CA PHE A 93 -11.53 22.03 -4.25
C PHE A 93 -12.66 23.06 -4.35
N PHE A 94 -13.90 22.65 -4.11
CA PHE A 94 -15.08 23.53 -4.17
C PHE A 94 -15.34 24.24 -2.83
N TYR A 95 -15.07 23.56 -1.72
CA TYR A 95 -15.44 24.01 -0.37
C TYR A 95 -14.26 23.98 0.61
N PRO A 96 -13.13 24.65 0.32
CA PRO A 96 -11.91 24.54 1.13
C PRO A 96 -12.11 25.05 2.57
N TYR A 97 -12.97 26.04 2.76
CA TYR A 97 -13.25 26.64 4.06
C TYR A 97 -13.84 25.67 5.09
N TYR A 98 -14.62 24.68 4.63
CA TYR A 98 -15.34 23.76 5.52
C TYR A 98 -14.56 22.46 5.79
N LEU A 99 -13.52 22.18 5.02
CA LEU A 99 -12.83 20.89 4.96
C LEU A 99 -11.36 20.97 5.37
N CYS A 100 -10.70 22.10 5.13
CA CYS A 100 -9.28 22.30 5.39
C CYS A 100 -9.04 23.08 6.68
N ILE A 101 -7.90 22.81 7.33
CA ILE A 101 -7.41 23.70 8.40
C ILE A 101 -6.86 24.96 7.74
N SER A 102 -7.13 26.10 8.33
CA SER A 102 -6.49 27.37 7.99
C SER A 102 -5.89 28.04 9.24
N TYR A 103 -5.15 29.13 9.06
CA TYR A 103 -4.70 30.00 10.16
C TYR A 103 -5.85 30.43 11.09
N PHE A 104 -7.01 30.73 10.50
CA PHE A 104 -8.19 31.14 11.25
C PHE A 104 -8.77 30.04 12.12
N THR A 105 -8.39 28.77 11.95
CA THR A 105 -8.93 27.66 12.78
C THR A 105 -8.64 27.88 14.26
N ILE A 106 -7.45 28.40 14.61
CA ILE A 106 -7.10 28.71 16.02
C ILE A 106 -7.95 29.88 16.53
N TYR A 107 -8.11 30.93 15.73
CA TYR A 107 -8.96 32.07 16.09
C TYR A 107 -10.44 31.70 16.16
N GLN A 108 -10.89 30.79 15.29
CA GLN A 108 -12.25 30.29 15.25
C GLN A 108 -12.61 29.48 16.49
N LEU A 109 -11.64 28.87 17.20
CA LEU A 109 -11.90 28.26 18.52
C LEU A 109 -12.39 29.29 19.56
N PHE A 110 -12.08 30.57 19.36
CA PHE A 110 -12.48 31.67 20.24
C PHE A 110 -13.67 32.49 19.70
N THR A 111 -14.24 32.13 18.55
CA THR A 111 -15.44 32.79 17.99
C THR A 111 -16.70 31.95 18.18
N PRO A 112 -17.91 32.56 18.16
CA PRO A 112 -19.17 31.86 18.41
C PRO A 112 -19.57 30.81 17.34
N TYR A 113 -18.84 30.71 16.23
CA TYR A 113 -19.08 29.71 15.18
C TYR A 113 -17.80 28.93 14.88
N PRO A 114 -17.35 28.05 15.80
CA PRO A 114 -16.08 27.36 15.64
C PRO A 114 -16.24 26.21 14.64
N PHE A 115 -15.56 26.27 13.50
CA PHE A 115 -15.47 25.17 12.52
C PHE A 115 -14.55 24.06 13.04
N ILE A 116 -14.76 23.56 14.26
CA ILE A 116 -13.88 22.62 14.98
C ILE A 116 -13.69 21.32 14.18
N TRP A 117 -14.70 20.95 13.40
CA TRP A 117 -14.64 19.74 12.56
C TRP A 117 -13.55 19.80 11.49
N THR A 118 -13.07 20.99 11.10
CA THR A 118 -11.96 21.14 10.12
C THR A 118 -10.68 20.43 10.58
N ILE A 119 -10.47 20.31 11.89
CA ILE A 119 -9.36 19.55 12.48
C ILE A 119 -9.46 18.07 12.10
N PHE A 120 -10.67 17.52 12.05
CA PHE A 120 -10.92 16.13 11.69
C PHE A 120 -10.98 15.91 10.19
N THR A 121 -11.67 16.79 9.45
CA THR A 121 -11.83 16.63 8.00
C THR A 121 -10.50 16.83 7.28
N SER A 122 -9.64 17.74 7.75
CA SER A 122 -8.33 17.99 7.14
C SER A 122 -7.42 16.75 7.16
N LEU A 123 -7.58 15.81 8.11
CA LEU A 123 -6.83 14.55 8.14
C LEU A 123 -7.00 13.70 6.87
N PHE A 124 -8.09 13.94 6.14
CA PHE A 124 -8.47 13.20 4.94
C PHE A 124 -8.34 14.01 3.65
N VAL A 125 -8.03 15.30 3.75
CA VAL A 125 -7.99 16.20 2.61
C VAL A 125 -6.55 16.39 2.15
N VAL A 126 -6.33 16.36 0.84
CA VAL A 126 -5.19 17.02 0.19
C VAL A 126 -5.76 18.20 -0.58
N TYR A 127 -5.41 19.41 -0.15
CA TYR A 127 -5.86 20.62 -0.84
C TYR A 127 -4.94 20.91 -2.03
N PHE A 128 -5.54 21.31 -3.15
CA PHE A 128 -4.83 21.78 -4.33
C PHE A 128 -5.53 23.02 -4.87
N SER A 129 -4.75 24.07 -5.12
CA SER A 129 -5.18 25.34 -5.68
C SER A 129 -4.93 25.42 -7.19
N ASN A 130 -3.95 24.66 -7.68
CA ASN A 130 -3.44 24.75 -9.04
C ASN A 130 -3.26 23.37 -9.69
N ILE A 131 -3.14 23.36 -11.02
CA ILE A 131 -2.93 22.14 -11.82
C ILE A 131 -1.66 21.39 -11.37
N ALA A 132 -0.58 22.10 -11.02
CA ALA A 132 0.66 21.46 -10.55
C ALA A 132 0.46 20.69 -9.22
N GLU A 133 -0.31 21.25 -8.29
CA GLU A 133 -0.64 20.61 -7.01
C GLU A 133 -1.61 19.43 -7.21
N PHE A 134 -2.53 19.55 -8.18
CA PHE A 134 -3.37 18.42 -8.58
C PHE A 134 -2.55 17.27 -9.20
N ILE A 135 -1.58 17.59 -10.08
CA ILE A 135 -0.65 16.60 -10.65
C ILE A 135 0.16 15.94 -9.52
N TYR A 136 0.65 16.73 -8.55
CA TYR A 136 1.32 16.19 -7.38
C TYR A 136 0.43 15.20 -6.62
N PHE A 137 -0.83 15.53 -6.38
CA PHE A 137 -1.77 14.64 -5.71
C PHE A 137 -1.95 13.31 -6.45
N VAL A 138 -2.09 13.33 -7.78
CA VAL A 138 -2.20 12.12 -8.60
C VAL A 138 -0.91 11.28 -8.52
N ILE A 139 0.26 11.93 -8.62
CA ILE A 139 1.57 11.28 -8.49
C ILE A 139 1.73 10.64 -7.10
N LEU A 140 1.32 11.34 -6.04
CA LEU A 140 1.38 10.87 -4.66
C LEU A 140 0.51 9.62 -4.47
N LEU A 141 -0.72 9.60 -5.00
CA LEU A 141 -1.57 8.41 -4.98
C LEU A 141 -0.91 7.25 -5.75
N PHE A 142 -0.42 7.50 -6.97
CA PHE A 142 0.21 6.45 -7.77
C PHE A 142 1.40 5.79 -7.07
N PHE A 143 2.32 6.59 -6.51
CA PHE A 143 3.49 6.04 -5.83
C PHE A 143 3.15 5.43 -4.46
N SER A 144 2.25 6.05 -3.69
CA SER A 144 1.86 5.54 -2.37
C SER A 144 1.17 4.17 -2.45
N TYR A 145 0.47 3.86 -3.55
CA TYR A 145 -0.30 2.61 -3.71
C TYR A 145 0.52 1.37 -3.41
N TYR A 146 1.74 1.31 -3.95
CA TYR A 146 2.64 0.17 -3.78
C TYR A 146 3.14 0.04 -2.34
N PHE A 147 3.48 1.15 -1.69
CA PHE A 147 3.92 1.17 -0.28
C PHE A 147 2.78 0.75 0.65
N ILE A 148 1.60 1.32 0.46
CA ILE A 148 0.38 1.04 1.24
C ILE A 148 0.01 -0.43 1.10
N ARG A 149 0.06 -0.98 -0.12
CA ARG A 149 -0.19 -2.40 -0.37
C ARG A 149 0.80 -3.31 0.35
N THR A 150 2.06 -2.91 0.43
CA THR A 150 3.10 -3.66 1.16
C THR A 150 2.82 -3.67 2.66
N ILE A 151 2.44 -2.53 3.23
CA ILE A 151 2.07 -2.40 4.65
C ILE A 151 0.81 -3.22 4.94
N GLU A 152 -0.25 -3.11 4.13
CA GLU A 152 -1.49 -3.86 4.31
C GLU A 152 -1.23 -5.37 4.23
N ASN A 153 -0.43 -5.81 3.26
CA ASN A 153 -0.08 -7.21 3.12
C ASN A 153 0.78 -7.74 4.26
N LYS A 154 1.48 -6.90 5.02
CA LYS A 154 2.30 -7.34 6.16
C LYS A 154 1.54 -7.26 7.48
N TYR A 155 0.95 -6.10 7.75
CA TYR A 155 0.37 -5.71 9.03
C TYR A 155 -1.16 -5.76 9.09
N GLY A 156 -1.82 -5.83 7.93
CA GLY A 156 -3.28 -5.81 7.82
C GLY A 156 -3.89 -4.40 7.76
N PRO A 157 -5.19 -4.30 7.44
CA PRO A 157 -5.86 -3.02 7.15
C PRO A 157 -6.02 -2.12 8.37
N LYS A 158 -6.28 -2.68 9.56
CA LYS A 158 -6.44 -1.90 10.80
C LYS A 158 -5.17 -1.13 11.16
N ARG A 159 -4.01 -1.79 11.02
CA ARG A 159 -2.70 -1.19 11.33
C ARG A 159 -2.29 -0.17 10.28
N LEU A 160 -2.62 -0.41 9.00
CA LEU A 160 -2.42 0.57 7.93
C LEU A 160 -3.10 1.90 8.28
N LEU A 161 -4.40 1.85 8.62
CA LEU A 161 -5.16 3.04 8.98
C LEU A 161 -4.58 3.71 10.24
N TYR A 162 -4.20 2.94 11.26
CA TYR A 162 -3.57 3.49 12.46
C TYR A 162 -2.29 4.28 12.15
N ILE A 163 -1.42 3.76 11.26
CA ILE A 163 -0.19 4.47 10.87
C ILE A 163 -0.53 5.74 10.09
N PHE A 164 -1.48 5.65 9.14
CA PHE A 164 -1.96 6.82 8.39
C PHE A 164 -2.43 7.94 9.34
N PHE A 165 -3.35 7.61 10.24
CA PHE A 165 -3.89 8.56 11.22
C PHE A 165 -2.82 9.13 12.14
N GLY A 166 -1.92 8.29 12.64
CA GLY A 166 -0.83 8.75 13.50
C GLY A 166 0.09 9.74 12.79
N CYS A 167 0.45 9.49 11.53
CA CYS A 167 1.25 10.43 10.73
C CYS A 167 0.50 11.75 10.47
N SER A 168 -0.77 11.68 10.07
CA SER A 168 -1.59 12.88 9.79
C SER A 168 -1.81 13.75 11.02
N VAL A 169 -2.09 13.13 12.18
CA VAL A 169 -2.30 13.85 13.44
C VAL A 169 -1.01 14.51 13.93
N LEU A 170 0.11 13.79 13.89
CA LEU A 170 1.41 14.37 14.26
C LEU A 170 1.79 15.53 13.34
N GLY A 171 1.52 15.40 12.04
CA GLY A 171 1.69 16.49 11.08
C GLY A 171 0.85 17.72 11.42
N GLY A 172 -0.43 17.52 11.73
CA GLY A 172 -1.36 18.58 12.13
C GLY A 172 -0.96 19.28 13.44
N VAL A 173 -0.55 18.53 14.45
CA VAL A 173 -0.12 19.09 15.74
C VAL A 173 1.14 19.94 15.56
N ILE A 174 2.16 19.44 14.86
CA ILE A 174 3.40 20.19 14.60
C ILE A 174 3.09 21.45 13.80
N TYR A 175 2.22 21.35 12.79
CA TYR A 175 1.76 22.50 12.02
C TYR A 175 1.11 23.57 12.91
N LEU A 176 0.16 23.19 13.76
CA LEU A 176 -0.53 24.12 14.66
C LEU A 176 0.44 24.77 15.67
N ILE A 177 1.43 24.02 16.18
CA ILE A 177 2.46 24.56 17.07
C ILE A 177 3.29 25.61 16.35
N ILE A 178 3.81 25.31 15.15
CA ILE A 178 4.61 26.26 14.38
C ILE A 178 3.81 27.53 14.11
N TYR A 179 2.55 27.40 13.69
CA TYR A 179 1.69 28.55 13.44
C TYR A 179 1.29 29.33 14.69
N PHE A 180 1.18 28.68 15.85
CA PHE A 180 0.96 29.39 17.11
C PHE A 180 2.11 30.36 17.40
N PHE A 181 3.37 29.95 17.14
CA PHE A 181 4.52 30.83 17.29
C PHE A 181 4.66 31.85 16.15
N TYR A 182 4.28 31.50 14.92
CA TYR A 182 4.38 32.37 13.73
C TYR A 182 3.24 33.40 13.62
N GLY A 183 2.07 33.08 14.19
CA GLY A 183 0.83 33.84 14.10
C GLY A 183 0.86 35.21 14.80
N TYR A 184 1.89 35.48 15.61
CA TYR A 184 2.11 36.81 16.15
C TYR A 184 2.54 37.84 15.09
N PHE A 185 3.04 37.40 13.93
CA PHE A 185 3.63 38.28 12.91
C PHE A 185 2.86 38.38 11.58
N SER A 186 1.84 37.55 11.33
CA SER A 186 1.27 37.35 9.98
C SER A 186 -0.25 37.57 9.92
N LEU A 187 -0.70 38.69 9.33
CA LEU A 187 -2.09 39.16 9.42
C LEU A 187 -2.96 39.01 8.16
N ILE A 188 -2.49 38.46 7.03
CA ILE A 188 -3.14 38.79 5.73
C ILE A 188 -3.58 37.60 4.83
N SER A 189 -3.16 36.35 5.06
CA SER A 189 -3.45 35.29 4.04
C SER A 189 -4.10 34.02 4.59
N PHE A 190 -5.31 33.73 4.08
CA PHE A 190 -6.01 32.45 4.28
C PHE A 190 -5.40 31.38 3.35
N PHE A 191 -4.61 30.45 3.91
CA PHE A 191 -4.13 29.29 3.19
C PHE A 191 -4.81 28.02 3.74
N PRO A 192 -5.75 27.40 3.00
CA PRO A 192 -6.35 26.14 3.40
C PRO A 192 -5.35 25.00 3.23
N ILE A 193 -5.32 24.11 4.21
CA ILE A 193 -4.36 23.01 4.33
C ILE A 193 -5.08 21.71 4.61
N GLY A 194 -4.72 20.71 3.81
CA GLY A 194 -5.13 19.32 3.99
C GLY A 194 -3.95 18.48 4.50
N LEU A 195 -4.17 17.69 5.55
CA LEU A 195 -3.15 16.89 6.24
C LEU A 195 -2.99 15.47 5.67
N ALA A 196 -3.85 15.00 4.76
CA ALA A 196 -3.76 13.63 4.23
C ALA A 196 -2.47 13.35 3.46
N SER A 197 -1.88 14.36 2.83
CA SER A 197 -0.59 14.29 2.14
C SER A 197 0.54 13.92 3.11
N SER A 198 0.50 14.45 4.34
CA SER A 198 1.45 14.08 5.39
C SER A 198 1.30 12.62 5.83
N GLY A 199 0.05 12.11 5.91
CA GLY A 199 -0.24 10.72 6.18
C GLY A 199 0.26 9.77 5.07
N LEU A 200 0.00 10.12 3.81
CA LEU A 200 0.45 9.33 2.65
C LEU A 200 1.98 9.30 2.52
N LEU A 201 2.66 10.44 2.68
CA LEU A 201 4.12 10.51 2.71
C LEU A 201 4.69 9.72 3.91
N GLY A 202 4.04 9.81 5.07
CA GLY A 202 4.40 9.05 6.26
C GLY A 202 4.31 7.53 6.02
N LEU A 203 3.29 7.05 5.33
CA LEU A 203 3.18 5.64 4.95
C LEU A 203 4.29 5.21 3.99
N CYS A 204 4.64 6.05 3.01
CA CYS A 204 5.77 5.78 2.12
C CYS A 204 7.07 5.61 2.92
N LEU A 205 7.34 6.51 3.87
CA LEU A 205 8.54 6.43 4.71
C LEU A 205 8.50 5.23 5.68
N PHE A 206 7.35 4.97 6.32
CA PHE A 206 7.20 3.81 7.20
C PHE A 206 7.50 2.50 6.46
N SER A 207 7.02 2.38 5.22
CA SER A 207 7.31 1.21 4.39
C SER A 207 8.81 1.09 4.03
N LEU A 208 9.55 2.20 3.93
CA LEU A 208 11.01 2.17 3.73
C LEU A 208 11.75 1.72 4.99
N LEU A 209 11.32 2.21 6.15
CA LEU A 209 11.94 1.88 7.43
C LEU A 209 11.78 0.38 7.74
N ASP A 210 10.60 -0.16 7.46
CA ASP A 210 10.26 -1.55 7.71
C ASP A 210 10.83 -2.54 6.68
N SER A 211 11.20 -2.07 5.49
CA SER A 211 11.63 -2.98 4.43
C SER A 211 13.08 -3.44 4.62
N HIS A 212 13.22 -4.74 4.86
CA HIS A 212 14.40 -5.57 4.56
C HIS A 212 14.74 -5.65 3.04
N TYR A 213 14.18 -4.76 2.20
CA TYR A 213 14.43 -4.67 0.75
C TYR A 213 14.96 -3.27 0.42
N LYS A 214 16.27 -3.14 0.25
CA LYS A 214 16.94 -1.91 -0.23
C LYS A 214 16.62 -1.56 -1.70
N SER A 215 16.02 -2.47 -2.47
CA SER A 215 15.76 -2.32 -3.90
C SER A 215 14.31 -2.63 -4.28
N TRP A 216 13.69 -1.72 -5.03
CA TRP A 216 12.48 -2.01 -5.79
C TRP A 216 12.87 -2.62 -7.13
N HIS A 217 12.11 -3.59 -7.64
CA HIS A 217 12.27 -4.08 -9.01
C HIS A 217 10.99 -3.77 -9.79
N PHE A 218 11.02 -2.70 -10.58
CA PHE A 218 9.94 -2.35 -11.50
C PHE A 218 10.33 -2.84 -12.89
N SER A 219 9.86 -4.03 -13.28
CA SER A 219 9.89 -4.63 -14.64
C SER A 219 11.24 -4.70 -15.40
N LYS A 220 12.32 -4.05 -14.95
CA LYS A 220 13.70 -4.06 -15.45
C LYS A 220 14.62 -3.09 -14.69
N TYR A 221 14.07 -2.07 -14.04
CA TYR A 221 14.84 -1.02 -13.36
C TYR A 221 14.74 -1.15 -11.84
N SER A 222 15.89 -1.03 -11.17
CA SER A 222 15.97 -0.98 -9.72
C SER A 222 16.13 0.45 -9.22
N LEU A 223 15.03 1.08 -8.83
CA LEU A 223 15.08 2.38 -8.16
C LEU A 223 15.18 2.14 -6.66
N LYS A 224 16.10 2.84 -5.99
CA LYS A 224 16.06 2.90 -4.52
C LYS A 224 14.80 3.69 -4.16
N ALA A 225 13.95 3.10 -3.34
CA ALA A 225 12.68 3.74 -2.97
C ALA A 225 12.88 5.02 -2.14
N SER A 226 14.08 5.27 -1.61
CA SER A 226 14.51 6.58 -1.10
C SER A 226 14.46 7.68 -2.15
N TYR A 227 14.82 7.41 -3.41
CA TYR A 227 14.76 8.40 -4.49
C TYR A 227 13.33 8.79 -4.83
N VAL A 228 12.37 7.85 -4.69
CA VAL A 228 10.95 8.15 -4.89
C VAL A 228 10.45 9.15 -3.85
N ILE A 229 10.82 8.99 -2.58
CA ILE A 229 10.44 9.97 -1.54
C ILE A 229 11.09 11.33 -1.81
N TRP A 230 12.38 11.36 -2.14
CA TRP A 230 13.05 12.62 -2.51
C TRP A 230 12.37 13.31 -3.69
N PHE A 231 12.00 12.54 -4.72
CA PHE A 231 11.26 13.06 -5.86
C PHE A 231 9.90 13.63 -5.45
N LEU A 232 9.12 12.91 -4.63
CA LEU A 232 7.82 13.38 -4.13
C LEU A 232 7.96 14.65 -3.28
N VAL A 233 8.99 14.74 -2.43
CA VAL A 233 9.27 15.93 -1.62
C VAL A 233 9.62 17.11 -2.52
N LEU A 234 10.61 16.95 -3.41
CA LEU A 234 11.06 18.01 -4.29
C LEU A 234 9.95 18.50 -5.23
N PHE A 235 9.19 17.58 -5.83
CA PHE A 235 8.07 17.94 -6.69
C PHE A 235 7.00 18.74 -5.94
N ASN A 236 6.69 18.37 -4.70
CA ASN A 236 5.75 19.12 -3.87
C ASN A 236 6.27 20.54 -3.59
N ILE A 237 7.52 20.68 -3.15
CA ILE A 237 8.15 22.01 -2.92
C ILE A 237 8.09 22.86 -4.19
N CYS A 238 8.52 22.31 -5.33
CA CYS A 238 8.48 23.02 -6.60
C CYS A 238 7.06 23.43 -6.99
N SER A 239 6.07 22.55 -6.81
CA SER A 239 4.66 22.84 -7.14
C SER A 239 4.10 23.99 -6.30
N LYS A 240 4.41 24.05 -5.01
CA LYS A 240 3.95 25.10 -4.10
C LYS A 240 4.69 26.43 -4.30
N ILE A 241 5.99 26.39 -4.59
CA ILE A 241 6.74 27.61 -4.94
C ILE A 241 6.17 28.19 -6.24
N ALA A 242 5.88 27.36 -7.23
CA ALA A 242 5.27 27.78 -8.49
C ALA A 242 3.87 28.39 -8.27
N SER A 243 3.02 27.78 -7.44
CA SER A 243 1.69 28.33 -7.12
C SER A 243 1.78 29.68 -6.41
N THR A 244 2.72 29.80 -5.48
CA THR A 244 2.93 31.05 -4.74
C THR A 244 3.42 32.16 -5.68
N ALA A 245 4.41 31.88 -6.53
CA ALA A 245 4.92 32.82 -7.52
C ALA A 245 3.82 33.26 -8.52
N LEU A 246 2.99 32.34 -8.99
CA LEU A 246 1.86 32.64 -9.88
C LEU A 246 0.81 33.52 -9.18
N SER A 247 0.45 33.20 -7.94
CA SER A 247 -0.57 33.94 -7.19
C SER A 247 -0.16 35.39 -6.94
N TYR A 248 1.07 35.64 -6.50
CA TYR A 248 1.57 36.99 -6.25
C TYR A 248 1.85 37.75 -7.55
N GLY A 249 2.33 37.08 -8.60
CA GLY A 249 2.59 37.69 -9.90
C GLY A 249 1.31 38.14 -10.61
N ALA A 250 0.20 37.43 -10.39
CA ALA A 250 -1.11 37.81 -10.92
C ALA A 250 -1.75 39.00 -10.16
N ILE A 251 -1.49 39.13 -8.86
CA ILE A 251 -2.07 40.19 -8.03
C ILE A 251 -1.38 41.54 -8.28
N ASN A 252 -0.07 41.57 -8.49
CA ASN A 252 0.62 42.81 -8.76
C ASN A 252 1.91 42.60 -9.59
N PRO A 253 1.88 42.87 -10.92
CA PRO A 253 2.99 42.58 -11.83
C PRO A 253 4.23 43.46 -11.58
N PHE A 254 4.13 44.47 -10.70
CA PHE A 254 5.21 45.38 -10.32
C PHE A 254 5.90 45.02 -9.01
N ILE A 255 5.58 43.88 -8.39
CA ILE A 255 6.29 43.42 -7.18
C ILE A 255 7.75 43.15 -7.55
N GLU A 256 8.67 43.90 -6.94
CA GLU A 256 10.09 43.70 -7.16
C GLU A 256 10.52 42.27 -6.77
N PRO A 257 11.48 41.65 -7.50
CA PRO A 257 11.96 40.29 -7.22
C PRO A 257 12.41 40.07 -5.77
N TYR A 258 12.92 41.12 -5.12
CA TYR A 258 13.35 41.09 -3.72
C TYR A 258 12.18 40.90 -2.74
N PHE A 259 11.02 41.50 -3.05
CA PHE A 259 9.81 41.38 -2.25
C PHE A 259 9.14 40.01 -2.42
N MET A 260 9.25 39.40 -3.60
CA MET A 260 8.87 38.00 -3.83
C MET A 260 9.67 37.03 -2.95
N GLY A 261 10.99 37.24 -2.80
CA GLY A 261 11.82 36.42 -1.91
C GLY A 261 11.37 36.50 -0.44
N TYR A 262 10.96 37.69 0.01
CA TYR A 262 10.43 37.90 1.36
C TYR A 262 9.08 37.20 1.56
N LEU A 263 8.16 37.30 0.59
CA LEU A 263 6.85 36.64 0.62
C LEU A 263 6.97 35.11 0.57
N VAL A 264 7.91 34.57 -0.21
CA VAL A 264 8.19 33.14 -0.23
C VAL A 264 8.80 32.69 1.11
N GLY A 265 9.74 33.44 1.68
CA GLY A 265 10.32 33.15 2.99
C GLY A 265 9.29 33.16 4.12
N PHE A 266 8.30 34.05 4.05
CA PHE A 266 7.24 34.14 5.06
C PHE A 266 6.24 32.97 5.01
N ASN A 267 6.09 32.34 3.85
CA ASN A 267 5.21 31.20 3.63
C ASN A 267 5.90 29.83 3.84
N ILE A 268 7.11 29.79 4.41
CA ILE A 268 7.85 28.55 4.70
C ILE A 268 6.99 27.49 5.42
N PRO A 269 6.22 27.84 6.48
CA PRO A 269 5.36 26.87 7.16
C PRO A 269 4.35 26.17 6.23
N TRP A 270 3.89 26.85 5.17
CA TRP A 270 2.96 26.30 4.18
C TRP A 270 3.64 25.31 3.21
N TYR A 271 4.93 25.48 2.95
CA TYR A 271 5.68 24.53 2.14
C TYR A 271 6.00 23.24 2.87
N ILE A 272 6.28 23.32 4.17
CA ILE A 272 6.89 22.22 4.91
C ILE A 272 5.91 21.31 5.68
N TYR A 273 4.65 21.71 5.82
CA TYR A 273 3.71 21.00 6.71
C TYR A 273 3.51 19.51 6.36
N ASP A 274 3.55 19.19 5.06
CA ASP A 274 3.41 17.82 4.56
C ASP A 274 4.51 16.89 5.08
N TYR A 275 5.69 17.43 5.37
CA TYR A 275 6.86 16.66 5.75
C TYR A 275 6.88 16.30 7.23
N PHE A 276 6.06 16.93 8.06
CA PHE A 276 5.94 16.55 9.47
C PHE A 276 5.35 15.15 9.67
N GLY A 277 4.58 14.65 8.70
CA GLY A 277 4.14 13.25 8.67
C GLY A 277 5.30 12.24 8.55
N LEU A 278 6.45 12.66 7.99
CA LEU A 278 7.66 11.83 7.94
C LEU A 278 8.25 11.62 9.34
N LEU A 279 8.28 12.66 10.17
CA LEU A 279 8.68 12.53 11.58
C LEU A 279 7.74 11.59 12.32
N GLY A 280 6.44 11.72 12.06
CA GLY A 280 5.43 10.81 12.62
C GLY A 280 5.69 9.34 12.27
N ALA A 281 6.06 9.06 11.02
CA ALA A 281 6.42 7.72 10.59
C ALA A 281 7.62 7.16 11.35
N VAL A 282 8.67 7.96 11.59
CA VAL A 282 9.86 7.57 12.36
C VAL A 282 9.49 7.26 13.82
N VAL A 283 8.70 8.12 14.46
CA VAL A 283 8.25 7.94 15.84
C VAL A 283 7.41 6.67 16.00
N LEU A 284 6.44 6.47 15.11
CA LEU A 284 5.58 5.29 15.13
C LEU A 284 6.37 4.01 14.85
N TYR A 285 7.35 4.05 13.95
CA TYR A 285 8.23 2.92 13.66
C TYR A 285 9.08 2.52 14.87
N GLN A 286 9.72 3.50 15.52
CA GLN A 286 10.53 3.25 16.73
C GLN A 286 9.66 2.71 17.88
N GLY A 287 8.47 3.27 18.08
CA GLY A 287 7.53 2.79 19.09
C GLY A 287 7.02 1.37 18.83
N TYR A 288 6.88 0.99 17.55
CA TYR A 288 6.46 -0.36 17.16
C TYR A 288 7.55 -1.40 17.42
N PHE A 289 8.81 -1.11 17.07
CA PHE A 289 9.92 -2.04 17.26
C PHE A 289 10.29 -2.20 18.74
N LYS A 290 10.27 -1.13 19.54
CA LYS A 290 10.50 -1.20 21.00
C LYS A 290 9.46 -2.02 21.78
N ARG A 291 8.27 -2.28 21.22
CA ARG A 291 7.22 -3.07 21.89
C ARG A 291 7.23 -4.54 21.49
N ASN A 292 7.92 -4.91 20.42
CA ASN A 292 7.92 -6.28 19.88
C ASN A 292 9.28 -6.99 19.98
N TYR A 293 10.28 -6.32 20.56
CA TYR A 293 11.59 -6.84 20.96
C TYR A 293 11.83 -6.42 22.41
#